data_AF-A0A2V5UE73-F1
#
_entry.id   AF-A0A2V5UE73-F1
#
_cell.length_a   1.000
_cell.length_b   1.000
_cell.length_c   1.000
_cell.angle_alpha   90.00
_cell.angle_beta   90.00
_cell.angle_gamma   90.00
#
_symmetry.space_group_name_H-M   'P 1'
#
loop_
_entity.id
_entity.type
_entity.pdbx_description
1 polymer ?
#
loop_
_entity_poly.entity_id
_entity_poly.type
_entity_poly.pdbx_seq_one_letter_code
_entity_poly.pdbx_strand_id
1 'polypeptide(L)'
;NFARGLGVAQSHARNAEKWLETTNLVDTFRSVCHDASTAEGLAALYAYESQIPEICESKINGLKKHYGFSDPNHYQYFTVHVEADREHSAVERKMLETHVHQHNFEPVKGSVNRVLDALWEMLS
;
A
#
# COMPACT_ATOMS: atom_id res chain seq x y z
N ASN A 1 3.07 15.21 7.24
CA ASN A 1 2.99 15.43 8.69
C ASN A 1 3.49 14.26 9.52
N PHE A 2 3.23 13.00 9.15
CA PHE A 2 3.68 11.84 9.92
C PHE A 2 5.19 11.78 10.19
N ALA A 3 6.04 11.88 9.15
CA ALA A 3 7.50 11.90 9.32
C ALA A 3 7.97 12.99 10.29
N ARG A 4 7.37 14.19 10.23
CA ARG A 4 7.63 15.27 11.19
C ARG A 4 7.20 14.90 12.62
N GLY A 5 6.07 14.21 12.77
CA GLY A 5 5.63 13.67 14.05
C GLY A 5 6.61 12.66 14.66
N LEU A 6 7.44 12.01 13.83
CA LEU A 6 8.55 11.15 14.25
C LEU A 6 9.87 11.93 14.49
N GLY A 7 9.85 13.27 14.38
CA GLY A 7 11.06 14.10 14.48
C GLY A 7 11.92 14.14 13.22
N VAL A 8 11.45 13.57 12.10
CA VAL A 8 12.18 13.57 10.83
C VAL A 8 11.92 14.88 10.07
N ALA A 9 12.99 15.61 9.76
CA ALA A 9 12.92 16.83 8.95
C ALA A 9 12.42 16.52 7.52
N GLN A 10 11.65 17.45 6.95
CA GLN A 10 11.08 17.27 5.61
C GLN A 10 12.17 17.08 4.53
N SER A 11 13.29 17.81 4.63
CA SER A 11 14.43 17.67 3.72
C SER A 11 15.04 16.26 3.80
N HIS A 12 15.19 15.70 5.00
CA HIS A 12 15.69 14.33 5.17
C HIS A 12 14.74 13.31 4.56
N ALA A 13 13.43 13.42 4.84
CA ALA A 13 12.45 12.49 4.27
C ALA A 13 12.38 12.54 2.73
N ARG A 14 12.61 13.72 2.13
CA ARG A 14 12.59 13.90 0.66
C ARG A 14 13.84 13.40 -0.03
N ASN A 15 14.99 13.51 0.62
CA ASN A 15 16.29 13.21 0.03
C ASN A 15 16.87 11.88 0.50
N ALA A 16 16.12 11.11 1.30
CA ALA A 16 16.54 9.81 1.75
C ALA A 16 16.77 8.89 0.54
N GLU A 17 17.94 8.27 0.49
CA GLU A 17 18.20 7.20 -0.46
C GLU A 17 17.28 6.03 -0.17
N LYS A 18 16.64 5.52 -1.22
CA LYS A 18 15.76 4.36 -1.09
C LYS A 18 16.63 3.12 -0.96
N TRP A 19 16.21 2.23 -0.08
CA TRP A 19 16.81 0.91 0.02
C TRP A 19 16.46 0.10 -1.23
N LEU A 20 17.22 -0.96 -1.49
CA LEU A 20 17.02 -1.79 -2.68
C LEU A 20 15.61 -2.39 -2.70
N GLU A 21 15.11 -2.83 -1.54
CA GLU A 21 13.81 -3.45 -1.34
C GLU A 21 12.67 -2.44 -1.54
N THR A 22 12.86 -1.19 -1.08
CA THR A 22 11.91 -0.10 -1.36
C THR A 22 11.84 0.21 -2.85
N THR A 23 12.99 0.19 -3.53
CA THR A 23 13.06 0.41 -4.98
C THR A 23 12.39 -0.75 -5.73
N ASN A 24 12.69 -1.99 -5.35
CA ASN A 24 12.11 -3.21 -5.91
C ASN A 24 10.58 -3.21 -5.81
N LEU A 25 10.03 -2.88 -4.63
CA LEU A 25 8.58 -2.78 -4.43
C LEU A 25 7.94 -1.75 -5.37
N VAL A 26 8.51 -0.54 -5.42
CA VAL A 26 7.98 0.55 -6.27
C VAL A 26 8.05 0.18 -7.75
N ASP A 27 9.16 -0.40 -8.19
CA ASP A 27 9.34 -0.80 -9.59
C ASP A 27 8.46 -2.00 -9.97
N THR A 28 8.21 -2.92 -9.04
CA THR A 28 7.29 -4.04 -9.25
C THR A 28 5.86 -3.55 -9.46
N PHE A 29 5.35 -2.67 -8.59
CA PHE A 29 4.02 -2.07 -8.79
C PHE A 29 3.93 -1.31 -10.11
N ARG A 30 4.95 -0.51 -10.44
CA ARG A 30 4.99 0.25 -11.69
C ARG A 30 4.96 -0.65 -12.92
N SER A 31 5.78 -1.69 -12.95
CA SER A 31 5.81 -2.63 -14.07
C SER A 31 4.49 -3.38 -14.21
N VAL A 32 3.90 -3.86 -13.12
CA VAL A 32 2.59 -4.53 -13.19
C VAL A 32 1.49 -3.57 -13.67
N CYS A 33 1.49 -2.32 -13.19
CA CYS A 33 0.46 -1.35 -13.60
C CYS A 33 0.65 -0.78 -15.01
N HIS A 34 1.89 -0.73 -15.52
CA HIS A 34 2.21 -0.12 -16.82
C HIS A 34 2.31 -1.15 -17.95
N ASP A 35 2.97 -2.29 -17.68
CA ASP A 35 3.35 -3.26 -18.72
C ASP A 35 2.39 -4.45 -18.82
N ALA A 36 1.68 -4.77 -17.73
CA ALA A 36 0.75 -5.91 -17.68
C ALA A 36 -0.67 -5.51 -18.07
N SER A 37 -1.62 -6.45 -17.99
CA SER A 37 -3.02 -6.16 -18.27
C SER A 37 -3.67 -5.28 -17.19
N THR A 38 -4.76 -4.58 -17.54
CA THR A 38 -5.57 -3.82 -16.57
C THR A 38 -6.05 -4.69 -15.40
N ALA A 39 -6.40 -5.95 -15.66
CA ALA A 39 -6.81 -6.90 -14.63
C ALA A 39 -5.69 -7.20 -13.63
N GLU A 40 -4.44 -7.33 -14.12
CA GLU A 40 -3.26 -7.55 -13.29
C GLU A 40 -2.92 -6.33 -12.44
N GLY A 41 -2.90 -5.13 -13.04
CA GLY A 41 -2.68 -3.87 -12.33
C GLY A 41 -3.72 -3.64 -11.23
N LEU A 42 -5.00 -3.80 -11.57
CA LEU A 42 -6.11 -3.66 -10.63
C LEU A 42 -6.03 -4.67 -9.48
N ALA A 43 -5.72 -5.93 -9.78
CA ALA A 43 -5.60 -6.96 -8.74
C ALA A 43 -4.41 -6.70 -7.82
N ALA A 44 -3.30 -6.20 -8.35
CA ALA A 44 -2.14 -5.82 -7.56
C ALA A 44 -2.44 -4.66 -6.61
N LEU A 45 -3.14 -3.62 -7.08
CA LEU A 45 -3.58 -2.50 -6.22
C LEU A 45 -4.55 -3.00 -5.14
N TYR A 46 -5.58 -3.76 -5.51
CA TYR A 46 -6.52 -4.34 -4.54
C TYR A 46 -5.84 -5.21 -3.50
N ALA A 47 -4.86 -6.02 -3.90
CA ALA A 47 -4.12 -6.86 -2.97
C ALA A 47 -3.39 -6.04 -1.89
N TYR A 48 -2.93 -4.83 -2.22
CA TYR A 48 -2.32 -3.91 -1.27
C TYR A 48 -3.36 -3.11 -0.47
N GLU A 49 -4.23 -2.38 -1.16
CA GLU A 49 -5.17 -1.42 -0.55
C GLU A 49 -6.17 -2.11 0.37
N SER A 50 -6.57 -3.34 0.08
CA SER A 50 -7.51 -4.09 0.94
C SER A 50 -6.97 -4.40 2.33
N GLN A 51 -5.64 -4.33 2.53
CA GLN A 51 -4.99 -4.52 3.82
C GLN A 51 -4.87 -3.21 4.61
N ILE A 52 -4.90 -2.06 3.93
CA ILE A 52 -4.52 -0.77 4.51
C ILE A 52 -5.44 -0.29 5.63
N PRO A 53 -6.78 -0.49 5.59
CA PRO A 53 -7.64 -0.04 6.68
C PRO A 53 -7.26 -0.63 8.04
N GLU A 54 -7.11 -1.97 8.12
CA GLU A 54 -6.75 -2.66 9.36
C GLU A 54 -5.33 -2.30 9.81
N ILE A 55 -4.39 -2.17 8.86
CA ILE A 55 -3.01 -1.72 9.14
C ILE A 55 -3.01 -0.30 9.70
N CYS A 56 -3.81 0.61 9.14
CA CYS A 56 -3.89 2.00 9.59
C CYS A 56 -4.50 2.12 10.99
N GLU A 57 -5.57 1.39 11.27
CA GLU A 57 -6.16 1.32 12.62
C GLU A 57 -5.13 0.80 13.64
N SER A 58 -4.44 -0.29 13.30
CA SER A 58 -3.37 -0.86 14.13
C SER A 58 -2.22 0.15 14.36
N LYS A 59 -1.77 0.85 13.30
CA LYS A 59 -0.73 1.89 13.40
C LYS A 59 -1.17 3.05 14.29
N ILE A 60 -2.39 3.55 14.16
CA ILE A 60 -2.90 4.63 15.01
C ILE A 60 -2.90 4.20 16.48
N ASN A 61 -3.40 2.99 16.76
CA ASN A 61 -3.43 2.44 18.12
C ASN A 61 -2.01 2.28 18.69
N GLY A 62 -1.08 1.74 17.90
CA GLY A 62 0.31 1.57 18.29
C GLY A 62 1.01 2.90 18.57
N LEU A 63 0.86 3.89 17.69
CA LEU A 63 1.45 5.23 17.83
C LEU A 63 0.99 5.91 19.13
N LYS A 64 -0.31 5.84 19.44
CA LYS A 64 -0.87 6.42 20.68
C LYS A 64 -0.36 5.70 21.92
N LYS A 65 -0.41 4.37 21.91
CA LYS A 65 -0.13 3.54 23.10
C LYS A 65 1.35 3.44 23.43
N HIS A 66 2.21 3.38 22.42
CA HIS A 66 3.62 3.02 22.58
C HIS A 66 4.60 4.15 22.24
N TYR A 67 4.18 5.13 21.43
CA TYR A 67 5.08 6.17 20.91
C TYR A 67 4.66 7.59 21.31
N GLY A 68 3.65 7.74 22.18
CA GLY A 68 3.25 9.03 22.76
C GLY A 68 2.60 10.00 21.77
N PHE A 69 2.08 9.51 20.64
CA PHE A 69 1.39 10.37 19.68
C PHE A 69 0.05 10.85 20.25
N SER A 70 -0.04 12.15 20.55
CA SER A 70 -1.26 12.79 21.04
C SER A 70 -1.90 13.74 20.03
N ASP A 71 -1.12 14.37 19.15
CA ASP A 71 -1.60 15.27 18.09
C ASP A 71 -2.14 14.49 16.87
N PRO A 72 -3.45 14.59 16.55
CA PRO A 72 -4.04 13.95 15.37
C PRO A 72 -3.40 14.31 14.04
N ASN A 73 -2.81 15.51 13.92
CA ASN A 73 -2.13 15.92 12.68
C ASN A 73 -0.94 15.02 12.33
N HIS A 74 -0.35 14.35 13.33
CA HIS A 74 0.78 13.45 13.12
C HIS A 74 0.38 12.06 12.62
N TYR A 75 -0.88 11.62 12.77
CA TYR A 75 -1.37 10.35 12.24
C TYR A 75 -2.58 10.51 11.29
N GLN A 76 -2.83 11.74 10.83
CA GLN A 76 -3.91 12.06 9.89
C GLN A 76 -3.84 11.24 8.60
N TYR A 77 -2.64 10.96 8.08
CA TYR A 77 -2.46 10.11 6.90
C TYR A 77 -3.16 8.76 7.08
N PHE A 78 -2.89 8.07 8.18
CA PHE A 78 -3.53 6.78 8.48
C PHE A 78 -5.03 6.95 8.69
N THR A 79 -5.48 8.03 9.35
CA THR A 79 -6.92 8.28 9.58
C THR A 79 -7.69 8.40 8.27
N VAL A 80 -7.12 9.09 7.29
CA VAL A 80 -7.72 9.21 5.95
C VAL A 80 -7.76 7.85 5.25
N HIS A 81 -6.67 7.07 5.32
CA HIS A 81 -6.58 5.79 4.61
C HIS A 81 -7.43 4.68 5.25
N VAL A 82 -7.89 4.82 6.50
CA VAL A 82 -8.91 3.91 7.05
C VAL A 82 -10.19 3.94 6.21
N GLU A 83 -10.69 5.12 5.87
CA GLU A 83 -11.95 5.26 5.12
C GLU A 83 -11.71 5.26 3.61
N ALA A 84 -10.66 5.93 3.14
CA ALA A 84 -10.37 6.01 1.71
C ALA A 84 -10.13 4.61 1.11
N ASP A 85 -9.31 3.78 1.75
CA ASP A 85 -8.94 2.49 1.17
C ASP A 85 -10.04 1.44 1.37
N ARG A 86 -10.99 1.63 2.31
CA ARG A 86 -12.25 0.88 2.33
C ARG A 86 -13.07 1.15 1.07
N GLU A 87 -13.17 2.42 0.66
CA GLU A 87 -13.88 2.81 -0.55
C GLU A 87 -13.14 2.32 -1.80
N HIS A 88 -11.82 2.54 -1.89
CA HIS A 88 -11.03 2.07 -3.01
C HIS A 88 -11.14 0.56 -3.18
N SER A 89 -10.87 -0.22 -2.13
CA SER A 89 -10.96 -1.68 -2.20
C SER A 89 -12.36 -2.18 -2.54
N ALA A 90 -13.41 -1.49 -2.09
CA ALA A 90 -14.78 -1.85 -2.48
C ALA A 90 -15.05 -1.59 -3.97
N VAL A 91 -14.51 -0.50 -4.54
CA VAL A 91 -14.62 -0.19 -5.97
C VAL A 91 -13.77 -1.14 -6.79
N GLU A 92 -12.52 -1.36 -6.42
CA GLU A 92 -11.60 -2.27 -7.09
C GLU A 92 -12.15 -3.70 -7.11
N ARG A 93 -12.71 -4.18 -5.99
CA ARG A 93 -13.37 -5.49 -5.93
C ARG A 93 -14.47 -5.63 -6.96
N LYS A 94 -15.33 -4.62 -7.12
CA LYS A 94 -16.37 -4.61 -8.16
C LYS A 94 -15.79 -4.60 -9.56
N MET A 95 -14.70 -3.88 -9.78
CA MET A 95 -14.01 -3.88 -11.07
C MET A 95 -13.34 -5.24 -11.36
N LEU A 96 -12.83 -5.93 -10.35
CA LEU A 96 -12.24 -7.27 -10.51
C LEU A 96 -13.28 -8.29 -10.98
N GLU A 97 -14.53 -8.19 -10.54
CA GLU A 97 -15.63 -9.05 -11.01
C GLU A 97 -15.85 -8.96 -12.54
N THR A 98 -15.52 -7.82 -13.15
CA THR A 98 -15.67 -7.62 -14.60
C THR A 98 -14.39 -7.83 -15.39
N HIS A 99 -13.22 -7.78 -14.77
CA HIS A 99 -11.92 -7.87 -15.45
C HIS A 99 -11.21 -9.22 -15.26
N VAL A 100 -11.55 -9.98 -14.23
CA VAL A 100 -10.94 -11.28 -13.93
C VAL A 100 -11.87 -12.42 -14.35
N HIS A 101 -11.32 -13.32 -15.15
CA HIS A 101 -12.00 -14.46 -15.76
C HIS A 101 -11.10 -15.70 -15.70
N GLN A 102 -11.67 -16.87 -15.98
CA GLN A 102 -10.91 -18.13 -15.93
C GLN A 102 -9.67 -18.12 -16.85
N HIS A 103 -9.75 -17.48 -18.01
CA HIS A 103 -8.66 -17.47 -18.99
C HIS A 103 -7.48 -16.54 -18.64
N ASN A 104 -7.68 -15.55 -17.76
CA ASN A 104 -6.64 -14.61 -17.34
C ASN A 104 -6.31 -14.70 -15.84
N PHE A 105 -6.89 -15.67 -15.12
CA PHE A 105 -6.71 -15.82 -13.68
C PHE A 105 -5.24 -16.08 -13.29
N GLU A 106 -4.54 -16.95 -14.01
CA GLU A 106 -3.14 -17.29 -13.68
C GLU A 106 -2.18 -16.11 -13.81
N PRO A 107 -2.16 -15.31 -14.90
CA PRO A 107 -1.31 -14.12 -14.93
C PRO A 107 -1.71 -13.07 -13.87
N VAL A 108 -3.02 -12.87 -13.61
CA VAL A 108 -3.52 -12.00 -12.52
C VAL A 108 -2.96 -12.44 -11.17
N LYS A 109 -3.09 -13.72 -10.84
CA LYS A 109 -2.56 -14.29 -9.60
C LYS A 109 -1.04 -14.17 -9.52
N GLY A 110 -0.33 -14.39 -10.63
CA GLY A 110 1.12 -14.22 -10.71
C GLY A 110 1.55 -12.79 -10.40
N SER A 111 0.86 -11.79 -10.95
CA SER A 111 1.11 -10.37 -10.69
C SER A 111 0.81 -9.97 -9.24
N VAL A 112 -0.27 -10.51 -8.65
CA VAL A 112 -0.58 -10.34 -7.22
C VAL A 112 0.52 -10.92 -6.33
N ASN A 113 0.96 -12.15 -6.60
CA ASN A 113 2.02 -12.77 -5.79
C ASN A 113 3.32 -11.96 -5.87
N ARG A 114 3.71 -11.48 -7.07
CA ARG A 114 4.90 -10.65 -7.25
C ARG A 114 4.88 -9.39 -6.38
N VAL A 115 3.76 -8.67 -6.31
CA VAL A 115 3.67 -7.46 -5.48
C VAL A 115 3.66 -7.78 -3.98
N LEU A 116 3.03 -8.89 -3.58
CA LEU A 116 3.01 -9.32 -2.18
C LEU A 116 4.37 -9.83 -1.71
N ASP A 117 5.11 -10.55 -2.56
CA ASP A 117 6.48 -10.99 -2.28
C ASP A 117 7.41 -9.78 -2.14
N ALA A 118 7.36 -8.82 -3.06
CA ALA A 118 8.14 -7.58 -2.96
C ALA A 118 7.77 -6.75 -1.73
N LEU A 119 6.49 -6.76 -1.33
CA LEU A 119 6.04 -6.08 -0.11
C LEU A 119 6.61 -6.78 1.13
N TRP A 120 6.65 -8.11 1.14
CA TRP A 120 7.24 -8.89 2.23
C TRP A 120 8.75 -8.67 2.35
N GLU A 121 9.47 -8.65 1.23
CA GLU A 121 10.90 -8.33 1.17
C GLU A 121 11.19 -6.94 1.74
N MET A 122 10.36 -5.94 1.44
CA MET A 122 10.51 -4.58 1.99
C MET A 122 10.36 -4.52 3.52
N LEU A 123 9.68 -5.50 4.12
CA LEU A 123 9.43 -5.56 5.57
C LEU A 123 10.37 -6.50 6.34
N SER A 124 11.18 -7.31 5.63
CA SER A 124 12.07 -8.32 6.20
C SER A 124 13.47 -7.77 6.47
#